data_AF-A2BU49-F1
#
_entry.id   AF-A2BU49-F1
#
_cell.length_a   1.000
_cell.length_b   1.000
_cell.length_c   1.000
_cell.angle_alpha   90.00
_cell.angle_beta   90.00
_cell.angle_gamma   90.00
#
_symmetry.space_group_name_H-M   'P 1'
#
loop_
_entity.id
_entity.type
_entity.pdbx_description
1 polymer ?
#
loop_
_entity_poly.entity_id
_entity_poly.type
_entity_poly.pdbx_seq_one_letter_code
_entity_poly.pdbx_strand_id
1 'polypeptide(L)' 'MLFKILMKKYDYKENNYVTSDPVESYFECISSCDITDGICISKCVEILRDDES' A
#
# COMPACT_ATOMS: atom_id res chain seq x y z
N MET A 1 14.22 20.88 -3.43
CA MET A 1 13.21 21.11 -4.49
C MET A 1 12.77 19.83 -5.20
N LEU A 2 13.59 18.77 -5.27
CA LEU A 2 13.16 17.44 -5.77
C LEU A 2 12.02 16.80 -4.95
N PHE A 3 12.07 16.89 -3.60
CA PHE A 3 11.02 16.35 -2.73
C PHE A 3 9.63 16.97 -2.98
N LYS A 4 9.57 18.25 -3.39
CA LYS A 4 8.30 18.91 -3.76
C LYS A 4 7.72 18.39 -5.08
N ILE A 5 8.53 17.81 -5.97
CA ILE A 5 8.07 17.27 -7.26
C ILE A 5 7.57 15.83 -7.08
N LEU A 6 8.24 15.05 -6.21
CA LEU A 6 7.81 13.69 -5.86
C LEU A 6 6.50 13.68 -5.05
N MET A 7 6.31 14.65 -4.16
CA MET A 7 5.11 14.73 -3.31
C MET A 7 3.88 15.28 -4.04
N LYS A 8 4.04 15.92 -5.21
CA LYS A 8 2.95 16.54 -6.00
C LYS A 8 2.30 15.62 -7.02
N LYS A 9 2.75 14.36 -7.08
CA LYS A 9 2.15 13.31 -7.94
C LYS A 9 1.29 12.33 -7.15
N TYR A 10 1.23 12.49 -5.83
CA TYR A 10 0.43 11.68 -4.92
C TYR A 10 -0.79 12.44 -4.38
N ASP A 11 -1.34 13.37 -5.16
CA ASP A 11 -2.65 13.98 -4.87
C ASP A 11 -3.76 13.15 -5.54
N TYR A 12 -4.17 12.12 -4.79
CA TYR A 12 -5.56 11.77 -4.41
C TYR A 12 -6.67 11.75 -5.49
N LYS A 13 -7.27 10.57 -5.68
CA LYS A 13 -8.63 10.45 -6.24
C LYS A 13 -9.62 11.00 -5.21
N GLU A 14 -10.18 12.17 -5.48
CA GLU A 14 -11.38 12.66 -4.81
C GLU A 14 -12.57 11.72 -5.11
N ASN A 15 -12.84 10.78 -4.21
CA ASN A 15 -14.13 10.14 -4.02
C ASN A 15 -14.21 9.77 -2.53
N ASN A 16 -15.22 10.29 -1.83
CA ASN A 16 -15.53 9.95 -0.44
C ASN A 16 -16.08 8.52 -0.33
N TYR A 17 -15.24 7.56 -0.68
CA TYR A 17 -15.34 6.17 -0.28
C TYR A 17 -13.96 5.87 0.25
N VAL A 18 -13.84 5.45 1.51
CA VAL A 18 -12.60 4.86 2.03
C VAL A 18 -12.45 3.51 1.32
N THR A 19 -12.19 3.54 0.01
CA THR A 19 -11.79 2.37 -0.75
C THR A 19 -10.33 2.22 -0.38
N SER A 20 -10.08 1.39 0.64
CA SER A 20 -8.72 1.02 1.01
C SER A 20 -8.09 0.43 -0.24
N ASP A 21 -7.23 1.19 -0.91
CA ASP A 21 -6.53 0.68 -2.06
C ASP A 21 -5.66 -0.49 -1.55
N PRO A 22 -5.82 -1.70 -2.11
CA PRO A 22 -5.13 -2.90 -1.63
C PRO A 22 -3.61 -2.73 -1.74
N VAL A 23 -3.13 -1.93 -2.70
CA VAL A 23 -1.71 -1.63 -2.89
C VAL A 23 -1.21 -0.72 -1.78
N GLU A 24 -1.96 0.32 -1.42
CA GLU A 24 -1.62 1.18 -0.27
C GLU A 24 -1.59 0.37 1.03
N SER A 25 -2.59 -0.50 1.23
CA SER A 25 -2.69 -1.38 2.39
C SER A 25 -1.54 -2.39 2.47
N TYR A 26 -1.07 -2.89 1.32
CA TYR A 26 0.15 -3.70 1.23
C TYR A 26 1.40 -2.91 1.65
N PHE A 27 1.53 -1.65 1.19
CA PHE A 27 2.68 -0.81 1.53
C PHE A 27 2.74 -0.46 3.02
N GLU A 28 1.59 -0.22 3.65
CA GLU A 28 1.52 -0.06 5.11
C GLU A 28 1.94 -1.36 5.82
N CYS A 29 1.44 -2.52 5.37
CA CYS A 29 1.78 -3.82 5.95
C CYS A 29 3.28 -4.15 5.84
N ILE A 30 3.85 -4.04 4.65
CA ILE A 30 5.25 -4.40 4.40
C ILE A 30 6.23 -3.46 5.11
N SER A 31 5.83 -2.19 5.34
CA SER A 31 6.65 -1.23 6.09
C SER A 31 6.85 -1.63 7.55
N SER A 32 5.98 -2.50 8.09
CA SER A 32 6.05 -3.03 9.45
C SER A 32 6.68 -4.42 9.54
N CYS A 33 7.03 -5.04 8.39
CA CYS A 33 7.64 -6.37 8.33
C CYS A 33 9.16 -6.32 8.23
N ASP A 34 9.83 -7.34 8.77
CA ASP A 34 11.20 -7.66 8.39
C ASP A 34 11.18 -8.42 7.06
N ILE A 35 12.04 -8.03 6.11
CA ILE A 35 12.12 -8.65 4.79
C ILE A 35 12.58 -10.12 4.84
N THR A 36 13.19 -10.53 5.95
CA THR A 36 13.59 -11.92 6.19
C THR A 36 12.47 -12.76 6.81
N ASP A 37 11.41 -12.12 7.35
CA ASP A 37 10.23 -12.79 7.86
C ASP A 37 9.25 -13.08 6.70
N GLY A 38 9.48 -14.23 6.06
CA GLY A 38 8.63 -14.72 4.97
C GLY A 38 7.16 -14.95 5.39
N ILE A 39 6.87 -15.13 6.67
CA ILE A 39 5.49 -15.27 7.18
C ILE A 39 4.81 -13.91 7.17
N CYS A 40 5.52 -12.86 7.60
CA CYS A 40 5.04 -11.48 7.57
C CYS A 40 4.73 -11.03 6.13
N ILE A 41 5.66 -11.28 5.20
CA ILE A 41 5.48 -10.95 3.77
C ILE A 41 4.27 -11.69 3.18
N SER A 42 4.15 -12.99 3.46
CA SER A 42 3.04 -13.79 2.92
C SER A 42 1.68 -13.25 3.36
N LYS A 43 1.54 -12.78 4.61
CA LYS A 43 0.31 -12.15 5.10
C LYS A 43 0.01 -10.83 4.40
N CYS A 44 1.03 -10.02 4.12
CA CYS A 44 0.83 -8.76 3.39
C CYS A 44 0.41 -9.02 1.94
N VAL A 45 0.92 -10.08 1.29
CA VAL A 45 0.54 -10.42 -0.08
C VAL A 45 -0.92 -10.87 -0.19
N GLU A 46 -1.51 -11.49 0.84
CA GLU A 46 -2.93 -11.85 0.83
C GLU A 46 -3.85 -10.62 0.70
N ILE A 47 -3.43 -9.45 1.20
CA ILE A 47 -4.17 -8.18 1.08
C ILE A 47 -4.41 -7.81 -0.40
N LEU A 48 -3.49 -8.19 -1.28
CA LEU A 48 -3.60 -7.94 -2.72
C LEU A 48 -4.49 -8.96 -3.44
N ARG A 49 -4.76 -10.12 -2.83
CA ARG A 49 -5.55 -11.19 -3.45
C ARG A 49 -7.06 -11.01 -3.25
N ASP A 50 -7.47 -10.32 -2.20
CA ASP A 50 -8.89 -10.08 -1.89
C ASP A 50 -9.58 -9.10 -2.87
N ASP A 51 -8.81 -8.34 -3.66
CA ASP A 51 -9.34 -7.40 -4.68
C ASP A 51 -9.62 -8.07 -6.04
N GLU A 52 -9.13 -9.29 -6.27
CA GLU A 52 -9.28 -10.03 -7.55
C GLU A 52 -10.51 -10.97 -7.57
N SER A 53 -11.46 -10.81 -6.63
CA SER A 53 -12.67 -11.65 -6.50
C SER A 53 -13.95 -11.01 -7.03
#